data_AF-A0A452XCE1-F1
#
_entry.id   AF-A0A452XCE1-F1
#
_cell.length_a   1.000
_cell.length_b   1.000
_cell.length_c   1.000
_cell.angle_alpha   90.00
_cell.angle_beta   90.00
_cell.angle_gamma   90.00
#
_symmetry.space_group_name_H-M   'P 1'
#
loop_
_entity.id
_entity.type
_entity.pdbx_description
1 polymer ?
#
loop_
_entity_poly.entity_id
_entity_poly.type
_entity_poly.pdbx_seq_one_letter_code
_entity_poly.pdbx_strand_id
1 'polypeptide(L)'
;VRPGSHLGGVPARGERGRRRRPAGHRPLLRRRDRGAHFPLRAQFTVPDLRPGRLDSLLALSDDLVKSNIFIEGISHKIRRQIEDLECAGGVEPGTLTVDGVPVDSYLTRFVWDEGKYPVNAPLKETVASIQSQVTKIEDDMKSFVPFSGTD
;
A
#
# COMPACT_ATOMS: atom_id res chain seq x y z
N VAL A 1 46.23 89.64 -38.77
CA VAL A 1 46.98 88.82 -39.76
C VAL A 1 46.94 87.37 -39.30
N ARG A 2 46.17 86.53 -40.01
CA ARG A 2 46.40 85.10 -40.35
C ARG A 2 46.80 84.06 -39.25
N PRO A 3 46.62 82.74 -39.52
CA PRO A 3 45.75 81.87 -38.73
C PRO A 3 46.43 80.54 -38.31
N GLY A 4 45.63 79.57 -37.85
CA GLY A 4 45.98 78.13 -37.82
C GLY A 4 45.02 77.36 -36.92
N SER A 5 43.92 76.78 -37.41
CA SER A 5 43.81 75.48 -38.11
C SER A 5 44.20 74.28 -37.24
N HIS A 6 43.24 73.53 -36.67
CA HIS A 6 43.01 72.11 -37.03
C HIS A 6 41.95 71.41 -36.13
N LEU A 7 40.97 70.83 -36.83
CA LEU A 7 40.30 69.53 -36.65
C LEU A 7 39.55 69.17 -35.36
N GLY A 8 38.27 68.84 -35.56
CA GLY A 8 37.83 67.47 -35.29
C GLY A 8 36.56 67.30 -34.44
N GLY A 9 35.44 66.98 -35.10
CA GLY A 9 34.51 65.94 -34.63
C GLY A 9 33.32 66.36 -33.76
N VAL A 10 32.15 66.42 -34.39
CA VAL A 10 30.81 66.25 -33.80
C VAL A 10 30.15 65.16 -34.68
N PRO A 11 29.42 64.13 -34.17
CA PRO A 11 28.22 64.35 -33.38
C PRO A 11 27.85 63.33 -32.28
N ALA A 12 26.85 63.78 -31.52
CA ALA A 12 26.06 63.07 -30.53
C ALA A 12 25.34 61.82 -31.08
N ARG A 13 24.95 60.90 -30.18
CA ARG A 13 23.55 60.68 -29.74
C ARG A 13 23.31 59.25 -29.25
N GLY A 14 22.73 59.14 -28.04
CA GLY A 14 21.90 58.00 -27.59
C GLY A 14 22.67 56.82 -27.00
N GLU A 15 22.17 56.06 -26.03
CA GLU A 15 20.98 56.12 -25.21
C GLU A 15 21.23 55.25 -23.94
N ARG A 16 20.67 55.70 -22.83
CA ARG A 16 20.13 54.95 -21.68
C ARG A 16 20.44 53.44 -21.61
N GLY A 17 21.39 53.06 -20.77
CA GLY A 17 21.66 51.67 -20.38
C GLY A 17 21.58 51.47 -18.87
N ARG A 18 20.41 51.09 -18.38
CA ARG A 18 20.08 50.71 -16.99
C ARG A 18 21.14 49.78 -16.38
N ARG A 19 21.93 50.24 -15.40
CA ARG A 19 22.64 49.31 -14.49
C ARG A 19 21.70 48.88 -13.38
N ARG A 20 21.05 47.75 -13.64
CA ARG A 20 20.27 46.99 -12.67
C ARG A 20 21.18 46.45 -11.56
N ARG A 21 20.57 46.38 -10.39
CA ARG A 21 20.97 45.88 -9.07
C ARG A 21 21.97 44.70 -9.08
N PRO A 22 22.79 44.56 -8.02
CA PRO A 22 23.73 43.46 -7.86
C PRO A 22 23.04 42.11 -7.80
N ALA A 23 23.72 41.13 -8.38
CA ALA A 23 23.33 39.74 -8.49
C ALA A 23 23.30 39.03 -7.13
N GLY A 24 22.43 38.02 -7.03
CA GLY A 24 22.75 36.81 -6.30
C GLY A 24 22.21 36.68 -4.88
N HIS A 25 20.95 37.02 -4.61
CA HIS A 25 20.23 36.33 -3.53
C HIS A 25 19.39 35.22 -4.18
N ARG A 26 19.96 34.01 -4.24
CA ARG A 26 19.17 32.78 -4.35
C ARG A 26 18.93 32.31 -2.92
N PRO A 27 17.71 32.45 -2.36
CA PRO A 27 17.36 31.70 -1.19
C PRO A 27 17.42 30.23 -1.60
N LEU A 28 18.33 29.47 -1.00
CA LEU A 28 18.25 28.02 -1.03
C LEU A 28 16.94 27.66 -0.38
N LEU A 29 15.91 27.41 -1.20
CA LEU A 29 14.71 26.72 -0.80
C LEU A 29 15.21 25.36 -0.29
N ARG A 30 15.51 25.27 1.01
CA ARG A 30 15.52 24.00 1.70
C ARG A 30 14.11 23.47 1.54
N ARG A 31 13.90 22.67 0.49
CA ARG A 31 12.83 21.69 0.45
C ARG A 31 12.99 20.90 1.74
N ARG A 32 12.12 21.22 2.68
CA ARG A 32 11.76 20.31 3.75
C ARG A 32 11.18 19.12 3.01
N ASP A 33 12.00 18.10 2.75
CA ASP A 33 11.52 16.76 2.48
C ASP A 33 10.76 16.34 3.74
N ARG A 34 9.49 16.72 3.76
CA ARG A 34 8.56 16.39 4.81
C ARG A 34 8.17 14.95 4.53
N GLY A 35 8.98 14.05 5.06
CA GLY A 35 8.75 12.61 5.08
C GLY A 35 8.51 12.04 3.69
N ALA A 36 9.57 11.49 3.08
CA ALA A 36 9.35 10.28 2.32
C ALA A 36 8.58 9.33 3.26
N HIS A 37 7.27 9.17 3.03
CA HIS A 37 6.55 8.01 3.50
C HIS A 37 7.15 6.85 2.71
N PHE A 38 8.33 6.42 3.13
CA PHE A 38 8.96 5.22 2.66
C PHE A 38 7.89 4.15 2.83
N PRO A 39 7.50 3.44 1.76
CA PRO A 39 6.37 2.53 1.84
C PRO A 39 6.65 1.59 3.00
N LEU A 40 5.65 1.40 3.87
CA LEU A 40 5.66 0.42 4.94
C LEU A 40 6.01 -0.93 4.31
N ARG A 41 7.30 -1.26 4.25
CA ARG A 41 7.78 -2.54 3.78
C ARG A 41 7.53 -3.52 4.92
N ALA A 42 6.28 -3.96 5.03
CA ALA A 42 5.91 -5.10 5.83
C ALA A 42 6.67 -6.31 5.28
N GLN A 43 7.51 -6.93 6.11
CA GLN A 43 8.17 -8.16 5.75
C GLN A 43 7.15 -9.29 5.88
N PHE A 44 6.91 -10.01 4.79
CA PHE A 44 6.11 -11.22 4.80
C PHE A 44 7.06 -12.42 4.99
N THR A 45 7.32 -12.76 6.25
CA THR A 45 8.27 -13.83 6.60
C THR A 45 7.55 -15.18 6.61
N VAL A 46 7.84 -16.01 5.61
CA VAL A 46 7.41 -17.42 5.56
C VAL A 46 8.58 -18.30 5.98
N PRO A 47 8.41 -19.22 6.94
CA PRO A 47 9.46 -20.14 7.37
C PRO A 47 9.76 -21.20 6.31
N ASP A 48 10.84 -21.95 6.52
CA ASP A 48 11.20 -23.09 5.66
C ASP A 48 10.20 -24.23 5.84
N LEU A 49 9.21 -24.28 4.94
CA LEU A 49 8.21 -25.35 4.91
C LEU A 49 8.80 -26.63 4.33
N ARG A 50 8.38 -27.78 4.84
CA ARG A 50 8.80 -29.09 4.32
C ARG A 50 8.47 -29.20 2.82
N PRO A 51 9.48 -29.36 1.94
CA PRO A 51 9.23 -29.55 0.51
C PRO A 51 8.65 -30.94 0.24
N GLY A 52 7.71 -31.01 -0.71
CA GLY A 52 7.17 -32.25 -1.24
C GLY A 52 7.97 -32.82 -2.40
N ARG A 53 7.48 -33.92 -2.98
CA ARG A 53 7.96 -34.40 -4.29
C ARG A 53 7.43 -33.51 -5.41
N LEU A 54 8.15 -33.44 -6.54
CA LEU A 54 7.79 -32.58 -7.67
C LEU A 54 6.36 -32.80 -8.19
N ASP A 55 5.93 -34.06 -8.33
CA ASP A 55 4.57 -34.43 -8.73
C ASP A 55 3.50 -33.82 -7.81
N SER A 56 3.74 -33.90 -6.51
CA SER A 56 2.84 -33.34 -5.50
C SER A 56 2.85 -31.81 -5.50
N LEU A 57 4.00 -31.19 -5.76
CA LEU A 57 4.12 -29.73 -5.86
C LEU A 57 3.41 -29.17 -7.09
N LEU A 58 3.50 -29.85 -8.23
CA LEU A 58 2.81 -29.45 -9.45
C LEU A 58 1.29 -29.50 -9.27
N ALA A 59 0.76 -30.62 -8.76
CA ALA A 59 -0.66 -30.74 -8.43
C ALA A 59 -1.10 -29.66 -7.41
N LEU A 60 -0.29 -29.42 -6.38
CA LEU A 60 -0.59 -28.40 -5.38
C LEU A 60 -0.57 -26.98 -5.98
N SER A 61 0.26 -26.70 -6.97
CA SER A 61 0.32 -25.38 -7.61
C SER A 61 -0.98 -25.02 -8.32
N ASP A 62 -1.59 -25.96 -9.04
CA ASP A 62 -2.90 -25.77 -9.68
C ASP A 62 -4.00 -25.57 -8.65
N ASP A 63 -3.98 -26.33 -7.57
CA ASP A 63 -4.96 -26.23 -6.48
C ASP A 63 -4.80 -24.94 -5.67
N LEU A 64 -3.57 -24.44 -5.51
CA LEU A 64 -3.31 -23.15 -4.87
C LEU A 64 -3.92 -21.99 -5.66
N VAL A 65 -3.90 -22.04 -7.00
CA VAL A 65 -4.57 -21.02 -7.82
C VAL A 65 -6.07 -20.99 -7.52
N LYS A 66 -6.73 -22.16 -7.48
CA LYS A 66 -8.16 -22.27 -7.15
C LYS A 66 -8.44 -21.79 -5.72
N SER A 67 -7.58 -22.17 -4.78
CA SER A 67 -7.66 -21.76 -3.38
C SER A 67 -7.58 -20.26 -3.23
N ASN A 68 -6.64 -19.62 -3.93
CA ASN A 68 -6.47 -18.17 -3.89
C ASN A 68 -7.73 -17.44 -4.36
N ILE A 69 -8.29 -17.83 -5.51
CA ILE A 69 -9.53 -17.24 -6.05
C ILE A 69 -10.68 -17.39 -5.04
N PHE A 70 -10.82 -18.57 -4.42
CA PHE A 70 -11.86 -18.82 -3.43
C PHE A 70 -11.70 -17.95 -2.17
N ILE A 71 -10.49 -17.89 -1.60
CA ILE A 71 -10.19 -17.12 -0.39
C ILE A 71 -10.33 -15.61 -0.65
N GLU A 72 -9.89 -15.12 -1.80
CA GLU A 72 -10.11 -13.72 -2.24
C GLU A 72 -11.60 -13.41 -2.35
N GLY A 73 -12.39 -14.31 -2.93
CA GLY A 73 -13.84 -14.17 -3.03
C GLY A 73 -14.52 -14.01 -1.67
N ILE A 74 -14.15 -14.84 -0.69
CA ILE A 74 -14.68 -14.73 0.68
C ILE A 74 -14.19 -13.46 1.38
N SER A 75 -12.92 -13.08 1.19
CA SER A 75 -12.37 -11.83 1.73
C SER A 75 -13.14 -10.61 1.22
N HIS A 76 -13.58 -10.61 -0.05
CA HIS A 76 -14.45 -9.58 -0.59
C HIS A 76 -15.84 -9.56 0.04
N LYS A 77 -16.42 -10.74 0.33
CA LYS A 77 -17.71 -10.82 1.05
C LYS A 77 -17.59 -10.26 2.47
N ILE A 78 -16.51 -10.58 3.19
CA ILE A 78 -16.23 -10.05 4.54
C ILE A 78 -16.14 -8.52 4.49
N ARG A 79 -15.33 -7.98 3.57
CA ARG A 79 -15.22 -6.53 3.38
C ARG A 79 -16.58 -5.90 3.12
N ARG A 80 -17.38 -6.50 2.24
CA ARG A 80 -18.72 -5.98 1.92
C ARG A 80 -19.64 -5.96 3.14
N GLN A 81 -19.64 -7.03 3.94
CA GLN A 81 -20.43 -7.07 5.19
C GLN A 81 -19.99 -6.00 6.18
N ILE A 82 -18.68 -5.74 6.30
CA ILE A 82 -18.17 -4.65 7.14
C ILE A 82 -18.67 -3.29 6.63
N GLU A 83 -18.55 -3.02 5.33
CA GLU A 83 -19.04 -1.77 4.72
C GLU A 83 -20.55 -1.57 4.97
N ASP A 84 -21.34 -2.64 4.84
CA ASP A 84 -22.79 -2.59 5.08
C ASP A 84 -23.11 -2.33 6.57
N LEU A 85 -22.34 -2.89 7.50
CA LEU A 85 -22.47 -2.64 8.95
C LEU A 85 -22.06 -1.22 9.34
N GLU A 86 -21.01 -0.67 8.72
CA GLU A 86 -20.58 0.72 8.90
C GLU A 86 -21.67 1.68 8.40
N CYS A 87 -22.27 1.41 7.24
CA CYS A 87 -23.38 2.21 6.71
C CYS A 87 -24.64 2.18 7.60
N ALA A 88 -24.91 1.04 8.26
CA ALA A 88 -26.03 0.89 9.17
C ALA A 88 -25.79 1.54 10.55
N GLY A 89 -24.60 2.10 10.80
CA GLY A 89 -24.20 2.66 12.09
C GLY A 89 -23.94 1.60 13.17
N GLY A 90 -23.74 0.34 12.77
CA GLY A 90 -23.49 -0.77 13.69
C GLY A 90 -22.03 -0.87 14.16
N VAL A 91 -21.09 -0.32 13.39
CA VAL A 91 -19.65 -0.34 13.67
C VAL A 91 -19.04 0.96 13.15
N GLU A 92 -18.25 1.65 13.98
CA GLU A 92 -17.51 2.83 13.52
C GLU A 92 -16.26 2.40 12.74
N PRO A 93 -15.93 3.07 11.62
CA PRO A 93 -14.80 2.71 10.79
C PRO A 93 -13.48 2.78 11.58
N GLY A 94 -12.68 1.71 11.46
CA GLY A 94 -11.38 1.60 12.16
C GLY A 94 -11.45 1.13 13.62
N THR A 95 -12.64 0.79 14.14
CA THR A 95 -12.78 0.16 15.47
C THR A 95 -12.55 -1.36 15.45
N LEU A 96 -12.57 -1.97 14.27
CA LEU A 96 -12.31 -3.40 14.11
C LEU A 96 -10.88 -3.73 14.54
N THR A 97 -10.77 -4.75 15.39
CA THR A 97 -9.49 -5.27 15.87
C THR A 97 -9.44 -6.78 15.72
N VAL A 98 -8.24 -7.31 15.52
CA VAL A 98 -7.91 -8.74 15.54
C VAL A 98 -7.08 -8.98 16.78
N ASP A 99 -7.60 -9.74 17.74
CA ASP A 99 -6.96 -9.97 19.05
C ASP A 99 -6.53 -8.68 19.76
N GLY A 100 -7.33 -7.62 19.61
CA GLY A 100 -7.06 -6.29 20.18
C GLY A 100 -6.09 -5.42 19.37
N VAL A 101 -5.59 -5.89 18.23
CA VAL A 101 -4.72 -5.14 17.31
C VAL A 101 -5.56 -4.55 16.17
N PRO A 102 -5.41 -3.24 15.83
CA PRO A 102 -6.08 -2.65 14.68
C PRO A 102 -5.79 -3.40 13.38
N VAL A 103 -6.80 -3.61 12.54
CA VAL A 103 -6.69 -4.41 11.29
C VAL A 103 -5.53 -3.95 10.41
N ASP A 104 -5.35 -2.64 10.18
CA ASP A 104 -4.25 -2.09 9.38
C ASP A 104 -2.85 -2.46 9.93
N SER A 105 -2.73 -2.49 11.26
CA SER A 105 -1.48 -2.89 11.93
C SER A 105 -1.27 -4.40 11.88
N TYR A 106 -2.35 -5.18 11.95
CA TYR A 106 -2.29 -6.63 11.87
C TYR A 106 -1.80 -7.10 10.49
N LEU A 107 -2.35 -6.53 9.42
CA LEU A 107 -2.00 -6.89 8.03
C LEU A 107 -0.53 -6.59 7.69
N THR A 108 0.09 -5.61 8.34
CA THR A 108 1.49 -5.23 8.10
C THR A 108 2.50 -6.00 8.95
N ARG A 109 2.04 -6.86 9.87
CA ARG A 109 2.88 -7.59 10.83
C ARG A 109 2.62 -9.08 10.77
N PHE A 110 2.65 -9.63 9.55
CA PHE A 110 2.46 -11.06 9.35
C PHE A 110 3.50 -11.87 10.13
N VAL A 111 3.02 -12.85 10.89
CA VAL A 111 3.83 -13.86 11.57
C VAL A 111 3.23 -15.22 11.26
N TRP A 112 4.07 -16.17 10.88
CA TRP A 112 3.64 -17.54 10.67
C TRP A 112 3.30 -18.19 12.03
N ASP A 113 2.10 -18.73 12.14
CA ASP A 113 1.66 -19.45 13.33
C ASP A 113 2.06 -20.94 13.21
N GLU A 114 3.20 -21.30 13.77
CA GLU A 114 3.71 -22.68 13.76
C GLU A 114 2.86 -23.65 14.61
N GLY A 115 2.13 -23.13 15.61
CA GLY A 115 1.23 -23.94 16.42
C GLY A 115 0.01 -24.39 15.62
N LYS A 116 -0.47 -23.51 14.74
CA LYS A 116 -1.63 -23.75 13.87
C LYS A 116 -1.24 -24.40 12.54
N TYR A 117 -0.09 -24.06 12.00
CA TYR A 117 0.43 -24.52 10.71
C TYR A 117 1.89 -25.01 10.86
N PRO A 118 2.12 -26.24 11.34
CA PRO A 118 3.47 -26.73 11.60
C PRO A 118 4.34 -26.75 10.34
N VAL A 119 5.57 -26.23 10.42
CA VAL A 119 6.51 -26.16 9.28
C VAL A 119 6.92 -27.53 8.73
N ASN A 120 6.84 -28.55 9.58
CA ASN A 120 7.17 -29.94 9.24
C ASN A 120 5.98 -30.71 8.63
N ALA A 121 4.77 -30.13 8.61
CA ALA A 121 3.61 -30.76 8.02
C ALA A 121 3.70 -30.76 6.48
N PRO A 122 3.12 -31.77 5.80
CA PRO A 122 2.98 -31.73 4.34
C PRO A 122 2.21 -30.48 3.89
N LEU A 123 2.71 -29.78 2.86
CA LEU A 123 2.09 -28.54 2.35
C LEU A 123 0.60 -28.68 2.04
N LYS A 124 0.18 -29.85 1.52
CA LYS A 124 -1.22 -30.15 1.23
C LYS A 124 -2.12 -30.06 2.48
N GLU A 125 -1.61 -30.43 3.64
CA GLU A 125 -2.36 -30.40 4.90
C GLU A 125 -2.49 -28.95 5.39
N THR A 126 -1.43 -28.15 5.26
CA THR A 126 -1.48 -26.72 5.55
C THR A 126 -2.53 -26.02 4.68
N VAL A 127 -2.53 -26.28 3.38
CA VAL A 127 -3.52 -25.71 2.45
C VAL A 127 -4.94 -26.16 2.79
N ALA A 128 -5.15 -27.45 3.03
CA ALA A 128 -6.47 -27.99 3.42
C ALA A 128 -6.98 -27.39 4.74
N SER A 129 -6.09 -27.19 5.72
CA SER A 129 -6.43 -26.54 7.00
C SER A 129 -6.85 -25.09 6.80
N ILE A 130 -6.14 -24.32 5.97
CA ILE A 130 -6.51 -22.94 5.63
C ILE A 130 -7.86 -22.90 4.92
N GLN A 131 -8.06 -23.74 3.91
CA GLN A 131 -9.33 -23.84 3.19
C GLN A 131 -10.50 -24.16 4.12
N SER A 132 -10.34 -25.17 4.98
CA SER A 132 -11.39 -25.57 5.94
C SER A 132 -11.79 -24.43 6.87
N GLN A 133 -10.82 -23.65 7.36
CA GLN A 133 -11.11 -22.50 8.21
C GLN A 133 -11.83 -21.39 7.45
N VAL A 134 -11.42 -21.12 6.21
CA VAL A 134 -12.07 -20.11 5.37
C VAL A 134 -13.50 -20.51 5.02
N THR A 135 -13.75 -21.78 4.74
CA THR A 135 -15.12 -22.31 4.57
C THR A 135 -15.96 -22.12 5.83
N LYS A 136 -15.40 -22.43 7.01
CA LYS A 136 -16.10 -22.21 8.28
C LYS A 136 -16.47 -20.74 8.49
N ILE A 137 -15.55 -19.82 8.22
CA ILE A 137 -15.81 -18.37 8.28
C ILE A 137 -16.97 -17.99 7.33
N GLU A 138 -16.97 -18.50 6.10
CA GLU A 138 -18.06 -18.23 5.16
C GLU A 138 -19.41 -18.73 5.66
N ASP A 139 -19.47 -19.92 6.24
CA ASP A 139 -20.72 -20.48 6.78
C ASP A 139 -21.21 -19.69 8.00
N ASP A 140 -20.30 -19.27 8.89
CA ASP A 140 -20.61 -18.41 10.02
C ASP A 140 -21.20 -17.06 9.53
N MET A 141 -20.63 -16.47 8.47
CA MET A 141 -21.15 -15.23 7.88
C MET A 141 -22.59 -15.35 7.33
N LYS A 142 -22.96 -16.52 6.78
CA LYS A 142 -24.33 -16.76 6.29
C LYS A 142 -25.32 -16.86 7.45
N SER A 143 -24.90 -17.41 8.59
CA SER A 143 -25.74 -17.56 9.78
C SER A 143 -26.08 -16.22 10.45
N PHE A 144 -25.21 -15.22 10.29
CA PHE A 144 -25.40 -13.87 10.81
C PHE A 144 -26.24 -12.95 9.92
N VAL A 145 -26.74 -13.43 8.77
CA VAL A 145 -27.82 -12.74 8.04
C VAL A 145 -29.13 -13.17 8.70
N PRO A 146 -29.70 -12.39 9.64
CA PRO A 146 -30.93 -12.80 10.29
C PRO A 146 -32.01 -12.73 9.22
N PHE A 147 -32.84 -13.76 9.18
CA PHE A 147 -34.11 -13.80 8.50
C PHE A 147 -34.80 -12.44 8.63
N SER A 148 -34.77 -11.63 7.57
CA SER A 148 -35.61 -10.44 7.46
C SER A 148 -37.03 -10.94 7.26
N GLY A 149 -37.64 -11.38 8.36
CA GLY A 149 -39.05 -11.70 8.45
C GLY A 149 -39.82 -10.39 8.32
N THR A 150 -40.28 -10.12 7.11
CA THR A 150 -41.48 -9.31 6.89
C THR A 150 -42.68 -10.24 7.03
N ASP A 151 -43.31 -10.20 8.20
CA ASP A 151 -44.73 -10.48 8.37
C ASP A 151 -45.35 -9.26 9.07
#